data_AF-A0A7Y6K7T3-F1
#
_entry.id   AF-A0A7Y6K7T3-F1
#
_cell.length_a   1.000
_cell.length_b   1.000
_cell.length_c   1.000
_cell.angle_alpha   90.00
_cell.angle_beta   90.00
_cell.angle_gamma   90.00
#
_symmetry.space_group_name_H-M   'P 1'
#
loop_
_entity.id
_entity.type
_entity.pdbx_description
1 polymer ?
#
loop_
_entity_poly.entity_id
_entity_poly.type
_entity_poly.pdbx_seq_one_letter_code
_entity_poly.pdbx_strand_id
1 'polypeptide(L)'
;MQDCANASTLSSTAPVGIQKTLTLRVTGHALVQIDGCDTHGRADKSGCSSSDEPEREPAEVWERINKHPCFSEEAHRHYARMHVAVAPACNIQCNYCNRKYDCSNESRPGVVSEKLTPEQAVNKVLAVAAKIPQLTVLGVAGPGDSLANPKRTFDTFRMLRERAPDIKLCLSTNGLALPDFVDEICSNAVEHVTITINMVDPNVGELIYPWIFWDHRRVRGKEASQILHERQMQGLEMLTARGVLTKINSVLIPGINDEHLIEVNSEVKKRGAFLHNIMPLISDAEHGTYFGLHGQRGPTASELMVVHDRCKGGATLMRHCRQCRADAVGLLSEDRRDEFKLDGIDDMETRSDANYRRELQRRVEVQRNAQRDAKQTAMALVKASEVPTDLKVLIAVATKGDGRVNAHFGHVSEFQIFEVSAGGAIFVGHRRVESYCRGGHDDEDRLPPLIHAISDCHAVLVAKVGLCPRKELSQAGIEPVDQYAYETIEKAALIWFIEYCSRITKGVTVHVERGAPGIRQKTSITATAAAD
;
A
#
# COMPACT_ATOMS: atom_id res chain seq x y z
N MET A 1 48.13 -43.70 12.45
CA MET A 1 49.56 -43.97 12.63
C MET A 1 50.12 -44.31 11.27
N GLN A 2 51.17 -43.59 10.81
CA GLN A 2 52.21 -44.03 9.86
C GLN A 2 51.78 -44.49 8.44
N ASP A 3 52.61 -44.58 7.39
CA ASP A 3 53.86 -43.94 6.89
C ASP A 3 54.05 -44.49 5.44
N CYS A 4 54.68 -43.90 4.42
CA CYS A 4 55.26 -42.58 4.15
C CYS A 4 55.28 -42.37 2.60
N ALA A 5 55.13 -41.15 2.04
CA ALA A 5 56.19 -40.26 1.52
C ALA A 5 57.00 -40.71 0.27
N ASN A 6 57.43 -39.70 -0.51
CA ASN A 6 58.42 -39.63 -1.63
C ASN A 6 57.84 -39.69 -3.07
N ALA A 7 57.96 -38.65 -3.92
CA ALA A 7 59.16 -37.95 -4.47
C ALA A 7 59.74 -38.68 -5.72
N SER A 8 60.24 -38.03 -6.78
CA SER A 8 60.36 -36.60 -7.14
C SER A 8 60.79 -36.42 -8.61
N THR A 9 60.44 -35.26 -9.22
CA THR A 9 61.20 -34.50 -10.25
C THR A 9 61.86 -35.20 -11.46
N LEU A 10 61.51 -34.73 -12.67
CA LEU A 10 62.46 -34.67 -13.81
C LEU A 10 62.32 -33.36 -14.62
N SER A 11 63.39 -33.04 -15.34
CA SER A 11 63.72 -31.71 -15.89
C SER A 11 63.04 -31.33 -17.22
N SER A 12 62.59 -30.07 -17.24
CA SER A 12 62.78 -28.98 -18.23
C SER A 12 63.01 -29.24 -19.74
N THR A 13 62.26 -28.49 -20.56
CA THR A 13 62.74 -27.58 -21.64
C THR A 13 61.55 -26.75 -22.17
N ALA A 14 61.80 -25.48 -22.55
CA ALA A 14 60.84 -24.52 -23.12
C ALA A 14 61.07 -24.39 -24.66
N PRO A 15 60.37 -23.54 -25.47
CA PRO A 15 59.46 -22.43 -25.14
C PRO A 15 58.23 -22.20 -26.10
N VAL A 16 57.60 -21.02 -25.96
CA VAL A 16 56.61 -20.35 -26.87
C VAL A 16 55.14 -20.83 -26.79
N GLY A 17 54.12 -19.98 -26.62
CA GLY A 17 54.13 -18.53 -26.29
C GLY A 17 52.76 -17.82 -26.34
N ILE A 18 52.66 -16.72 -25.58
CA ILE A 18 51.82 -15.52 -25.79
C ILE A 18 50.28 -15.66 -25.83
N GLN A 19 49.61 -15.12 -24.80
CA GLN A 19 48.78 -13.91 -24.96
C GLN A 19 48.74 -13.08 -23.66
N LYS A 20 48.73 -11.75 -23.79
CA LYS A 20 48.86 -10.78 -22.68
C LYS A 20 47.50 -10.24 -22.27
N THR A 21 47.22 -10.25 -20.96
CA THR A 21 46.18 -9.39 -20.36
C THR A 21 46.77 -8.00 -20.11
N LEU A 22 46.03 -6.94 -20.41
CA LEU A 22 46.44 -5.57 -20.12
C LEU A 22 45.35 -4.83 -19.34
N THR A 23 45.69 -4.36 -18.14
CA THR A 23 44.85 -3.50 -17.31
C THR A 23 44.91 -2.06 -17.81
N LEU A 24 43.79 -1.33 -17.74
CA LEU A 24 43.80 0.13 -17.88
C LEU A 24 42.99 0.81 -16.77
N ARG A 25 43.60 1.81 -16.12
CA ARG A 25 42.92 2.82 -15.32
C ARG A 25 42.28 3.85 -16.27
N VAL A 26 41.23 4.54 -15.82
CA VAL A 26 40.77 5.78 -16.45
C VAL A 26 40.65 6.89 -15.40
N THR A 27 41.22 8.04 -15.74
CA THR A 27 41.11 9.32 -15.03
C THR A 27 41.00 10.42 -16.07
N GLY A 28 40.14 11.42 -15.87
CA GLY A 28 40.21 12.68 -16.60
C GLY A 28 38.91 13.12 -17.29
N HIS A 29 38.53 14.37 -17.04
CA HIS A 29 37.46 15.09 -17.76
C HIS A 29 37.81 15.31 -19.24
N ALA A 30 36.78 15.35 -20.09
CA ALA A 30 36.78 16.16 -21.30
C ALA A 30 35.36 16.69 -21.60
N LEU A 31 35.26 18.01 -21.85
CA LEU A 31 34.07 18.64 -22.42
C LEU A 31 34.03 18.38 -23.93
N VAL A 32 32.84 18.28 -24.53
CA VAL A 32 32.66 18.39 -25.99
C VAL A 32 31.51 19.36 -26.26
N GLN A 33 31.69 20.19 -27.28
CA GLN A 33 30.86 21.33 -27.63
C GLN A 33 29.62 20.97 -28.47
N ILE A 34 28.75 21.96 -28.57
CA ILE A 34 27.57 22.03 -29.42
C ILE A 34 28.01 22.27 -30.88
N ASP A 35 27.38 21.57 -31.83
CA ASP A 35 27.30 21.99 -33.24
C ASP A 35 25.84 21.93 -33.71
N GLY A 36 25.37 23.02 -34.33
CA GLY A 36 24.27 22.97 -35.31
C GLY A 36 24.88 22.78 -36.71
N CYS A 37 24.14 22.77 -37.81
CA CYS A 37 22.73 22.96 -38.09
C CYS A 37 22.50 22.35 -39.49
N ASP A 38 21.33 21.80 -39.80
CA ASP A 38 20.91 21.79 -41.21
C ASP A 38 19.38 21.74 -41.34
N THR A 39 18.85 22.57 -42.25
CA THR A 39 17.42 22.84 -42.36
C THR A 39 16.81 22.21 -43.61
N HIS A 40 15.85 21.29 -43.44
CA HIS A 40 14.85 21.04 -44.47
C HIS A 40 13.47 20.83 -43.83
N GLY A 41 12.54 21.71 -44.18
CA GLY A 41 11.20 21.73 -43.60
C GLY A 41 10.25 20.71 -44.21
N ARG A 42 9.44 20.09 -43.34
CA ARG A 42 8.07 19.66 -43.66
C ARG A 42 7.16 20.08 -42.52
N ALA A 43 6.12 20.83 -42.84
CA ALA A 43 5.11 21.22 -41.88
C ALA A 43 4.13 20.06 -41.70
N ASP A 44 3.97 19.57 -40.48
CA ASP A 44 2.81 18.75 -40.11
C ASP A 44 2.31 19.08 -38.70
N LYS A 45 1.08 19.62 -38.70
CA LYS A 45 0.03 19.63 -37.69
C LYS A 45 0.42 19.33 -36.24
N SER A 46 0.30 20.35 -35.40
CA SER A 46 0.17 20.26 -33.94
C SER A 46 -1.08 19.46 -33.53
N GLY A 47 -0.93 18.15 -33.36
CA GLY A 47 -1.94 17.30 -32.71
C GLY A 47 -1.80 17.36 -31.19
N CYS A 48 -2.74 18.02 -30.52
CA CYS A 48 -2.82 17.97 -29.06
C CYS A 48 -3.31 16.57 -28.63
N SER A 49 -2.40 15.72 -28.17
CA SER A 49 -2.73 14.41 -27.62
C SER A 49 -3.02 14.51 -26.13
N SER A 50 -4.28 14.34 -25.74
CA SER A 50 -4.71 14.21 -24.35
C SER A 50 -4.08 12.98 -23.69
N SER A 51 -3.17 13.21 -22.74
CA SER A 51 -2.44 12.18 -22.01
C SER A 51 -3.23 11.70 -20.78
N ASP A 52 -4.13 10.74 -20.96
CA ASP A 52 -4.91 10.10 -19.89
C ASP A 52 -5.03 8.56 -20.07
N GLU A 53 -3.99 7.92 -20.63
CA GLU A 53 -3.76 6.49 -20.41
C GLU A 53 -2.64 6.31 -19.38
N PRO A 54 -2.76 5.42 -18.37
CA PRO A 54 -1.68 5.18 -17.43
C PRO A 54 -0.48 4.62 -18.20
N GLU A 55 0.63 5.36 -18.18
CA GLU A 55 1.88 4.95 -18.84
C GLU A 55 2.24 3.53 -18.41
N ARG A 56 2.44 2.66 -19.41
CA ARG A 56 2.69 1.25 -19.15
C ARG A 56 4.09 1.10 -18.58
N GLU A 57 4.16 0.86 -17.27
CA GLU A 57 5.40 0.69 -16.50
C GLU A 57 6.45 -0.13 -17.27
N PRO A 58 7.74 0.28 -17.26
CA PRO A 58 8.82 -0.47 -17.88
C PRO A 58 8.80 -1.95 -17.44
N ALA A 59 9.04 -2.87 -18.37
CA ALA A 59 8.86 -4.30 -18.12
C ALA A 59 9.62 -4.83 -16.88
N GLU A 60 10.82 -4.29 -16.63
CA GLU A 60 11.66 -4.60 -15.47
C GLU A 60 11.04 -4.13 -14.13
N VAL A 61 10.45 -2.93 -14.10
CA VAL A 61 9.71 -2.42 -12.94
C VAL A 61 8.46 -3.26 -12.71
N TRP A 62 7.74 -3.59 -13.79
CA TRP A 62 6.55 -4.44 -13.73
C TRP A 62 6.85 -5.83 -13.12
N GLU A 63 7.97 -6.47 -13.47
CA GLU A 63 8.35 -7.78 -12.95
C GLU A 63 8.55 -7.79 -11.41
N ARG A 64 9.06 -6.70 -10.86
CA ARG A 64 9.29 -6.54 -9.42
C ARG A 64 7.98 -6.33 -8.65
N ILE A 65 7.09 -5.48 -9.17
CA ILE A 65 5.86 -5.08 -8.47
C ILE A 65 4.66 -6.02 -8.69
N ASN A 66 4.60 -6.78 -9.79
CA ASN A 66 3.38 -7.48 -10.19
C ASN A 66 2.89 -8.59 -9.23
N LYS A 67 3.75 -9.03 -8.31
CA LYS A 67 3.48 -10.00 -7.25
C LYS A 67 3.51 -9.39 -5.84
N HIS A 68 3.74 -8.07 -5.71
CA HIS A 68 3.90 -7.39 -4.43
C HIS A 68 2.59 -6.73 -3.94
N PRO A 69 1.94 -7.23 -2.87
CA PRO A 69 0.59 -6.80 -2.48
C PRO A 69 0.42 -5.32 -2.12
N CYS A 70 1.50 -4.62 -1.77
CA CYS A 70 1.46 -3.18 -1.48
C CYS A 70 1.92 -2.27 -2.62
N PHE A 71 2.40 -2.83 -3.75
CA PHE A 71 2.95 -2.05 -4.88
C PHE A 71 2.14 -2.26 -6.18
N SER A 72 1.20 -3.22 -6.21
CA SER A 72 0.29 -3.44 -7.32
C SER A 72 -1.14 -3.65 -6.81
N GLU A 73 -2.06 -2.81 -7.27
CA GLU A 73 -3.49 -2.90 -6.92
C GLU A 73 -4.11 -4.24 -7.35
N GLU A 74 -3.59 -4.88 -8.39
CA GLU A 74 -4.08 -6.19 -8.80
C GLU A 74 -3.49 -7.32 -7.92
N ALA A 75 -2.22 -7.19 -7.52
CA ALA A 75 -1.53 -8.21 -6.73
C ALA A 75 -2.16 -8.42 -5.34
N HIS A 76 -2.70 -7.37 -4.72
CA HIS A 76 -3.22 -7.43 -3.35
C HIS A 76 -4.42 -8.38 -3.16
N ARG A 77 -5.11 -8.72 -4.26
CA ARG A 77 -6.28 -9.62 -4.28
C ARG A 77 -5.88 -11.10 -4.33
N HIS A 78 -4.62 -11.42 -4.64
CA HIS A 78 -4.20 -12.80 -4.95
C HIS A 78 -2.88 -13.25 -4.32
N TYR A 79 -2.00 -12.31 -3.93
CA TYR A 79 -0.74 -12.63 -3.29
C TYR A 79 -0.73 -12.20 -1.83
N ALA A 80 -0.17 -13.06 -1.00
CA ALA A 80 -0.03 -12.85 0.41
C ALA A 80 1.32 -12.19 0.74
N ARG A 81 1.31 -11.47 1.84
CA ARG A 81 2.50 -10.89 2.48
C ARG A 81 2.58 -11.37 3.91
N MET A 82 3.76 -11.26 4.49
CA MET A 82 3.96 -11.44 5.93
C MET A 82 4.79 -10.28 6.47
N HIS A 83 4.51 -9.83 7.69
CA HIS A 83 5.39 -8.96 8.46
C HIS A 83 6.02 -9.72 9.63
N VAL A 84 7.26 -9.40 9.98
CA VAL A 84 7.95 -9.94 11.17
C VAL A 84 8.36 -8.85 12.16
N ALA A 85 7.94 -9.01 13.40
CA ALA A 85 8.10 -8.04 14.48
C ALA A 85 9.48 -8.17 15.17
N VAL A 86 10.56 -8.00 14.39
CA VAL A 86 11.96 -8.14 14.86
C VAL A 86 12.61 -6.84 15.35
N ALA A 87 11.98 -5.69 15.12
CA ALA A 87 12.58 -4.36 15.31
C ALA A 87 11.87 -3.53 16.40
N PRO A 88 12.08 -3.80 17.71
CA PRO A 88 11.33 -3.18 18.81
C PRO A 88 11.69 -1.73 19.15
N ALA A 89 12.93 -1.27 18.91
CA ALA A 89 13.33 0.11 19.19
C ALA A 89 12.88 1.08 18.07
N CYS A 90 12.77 2.38 18.35
CA CYS A 90 12.59 3.41 17.32
C CYS A 90 13.26 4.70 17.78
N ASN A 91 13.89 5.40 16.83
CA ASN A 91 14.73 6.58 17.01
C ASN A 91 13.98 7.92 16.85
N ILE A 92 12.68 7.95 16.53
CA ILE A 92 11.87 9.18 16.52
C ILE A 92 10.60 9.01 17.36
N GLN A 93 10.03 10.11 17.87
CA GLN A 93 8.67 10.10 18.41
C GLN A 93 7.73 10.90 17.51
N CYS A 94 6.61 10.31 17.13
CA CYS A 94 5.52 10.98 16.42
C CYS A 94 4.38 11.27 17.41
N ASN A 95 3.66 12.39 17.25
CA ASN A 95 2.51 12.73 18.09
C ASN A 95 1.30 11.81 17.89
N TYR A 96 1.22 11.11 16.74
CA TYR A 96 0.22 10.07 16.47
C TYR A 96 0.66 8.65 16.88
N CYS A 97 1.77 8.49 17.61
CA CYS A 97 2.30 7.18 18.01
C CYS A 97 2.36 7.02 19.54
N ASN A 98 2.09 5.81 20.04
CA ASN A 98 2.24 5.43 21.44
C ASN A 98 3.13 4.18 21.52
N ARG A 99 4.28 4.28 22.21
CA ARG A 99 5.35 3.25 22.25
C ARG A 99 4.97 1.95 22.97
N LYS A 100 3.78 1.87 23.57
CA LYS A 100 3.20 0.61 24.07
C LYS A 100 2.74 -0.30 22.93
N TYR A 101 2.56 0.26 21.73
CA TYR A 101 2.00 -0.38 20.54
C TYR A 101 2.99 -0.37 19.37
N ASP A 102 2.66 -1.12 18.34
CA ASP A 102 3.36 -1.17 17.06
C ASP A 102 3.38 0.21 16.36
N CYS A 103 4.38 0.40 15.50
CA CYS A 103 4.64 1.65 14.83
C CYS A 103 3.46 2.09 13.97
N SER A 104 2.87 3.24 14.34
CA SER A 104 1.69 3.82 13.71
C SER A 104 1.92 4.32 12.27
N ASN A 105 3.16 4.23 11.78
CA ASN A 105 3.54 4.51 10.39
C ASN A 105 3.19 3.38 9.42
N GLU A 106 3.13 2.13 9.89
CA GLU A 106 2.76 0.96 9.08
C GLU A 106 1.52 0.26 9.62
N SER A 107 1.41 0.17 10.94
CA SER A 107 0.32 -0.48 11.66
C SER A 107 -0.74 0.52 12.09
N ARG A 108 -2.01 0.09 12.11
CA ARG A 108 -3.06 0.80 12.86
C ARG A 108 -2.64 0.96 14.34
N PRO A 109 -2.94 2.09 15.00
CA PRO A 109 -2.65 2.27 16.43
C PRO A 109 -3.31 1.21 17.33
N GLY A 110 -2.84 1.09 18.58
CA GLY A 110 -3.41 0.17 19.58
C GLY A 110 -3.03 -1.31 19.40
N VAL A 111 -2.25 -1.67 18.38
CA VAL A 111 -1.81 -3.05 18.12
C VAL A 111 -0.55 -3.39 18.91
N VAL A 112 -0.46 -4.60 19.44
CA VAL A 112 0.79 -5.16 19.96
C VAL A 112 1.12 -6.43 19.18
N SER A 113 2.30 -6.47 18.57
CA SER A 113 2.88 -7.68 17.96
C SER A 113 3.77 -8.45 18.95
N GLU A 114 3.78 -9.77 18.80
CA GLU A 114 4.71 -10.66 19.48
C GLU A 114 6.15 -10.46 18.97
N LYS A 115 7.09 -10.13 19.85
CA LYS A 115 8.47 -9.75 19.48
C LYS A 115 9.31 -10.98 19.17
N LEU A 116 9.87 -11.06 17.96
CA LEU A 116 10.62 -12.22 17.46
C LEU A 116 12.13 -11.96 17.48
N THR A 117 12.95 -12.98 17.78
CA THR A 117 14.36 -13.00 17.36
C THR A 117 14.47 -13.25 15.85
N PRO A 118 15.62 -12.97 15.20
CA PRO A 118 15.83 -13.30 13.79
C PRO A 118 15.55 -14.77 13.47
N GLU A 119 15.99 -15.69 14.33
CA GLU A 119 15.85 -17.14 14.15
C GLU A 119 14.38 -17.56 14.25
N GLN A 120 13.66 -17.05 15.26
CA GLN A 120 12.20 -17.25 15.41
C GLN A 120 11.43 -16.71 14.21
N ALA A 121 11.79 -15.52 13.74
CA ALA A 121 11.18 -14.90 12.56
C ALA A 121 11.38 -15.78 11.32
N VAL A 122 12.60 -16.27 11.07
CA VAL A 122 12.91 -17.15 9.93
C VAL A 122 12.12 -18.47 10.01
N ASN A 123 12.08 -19.13 11.17
CA ASN A 123 11.32 -20.36 11.34
C ASN A 123 9.81 -20.14 11.11
N LYS A 124 9.24 -19.06 11.67
CA LYS A 124 7.85 -18.66 11.45
C LYS A 124 7.54 -18.41 9.97
N VAL A 125 8.43 -17.71 9.24
CA VAL A 125 8.26 -17.46 7.80
C VAL A 125 8.22 -18.76 7.00
N LEU A 126 9.06 -19.74 7.33
CA LEU A 126 9.07 -21.03 6.64
C LEU A 126 7.81 -21.85 6.91
N ALA A 127 7.31 -21.86 8.15
CA ALA A 127 6.04 -22.50 8.49
C ALA A 127 4.85 -21.83 7.77
N VAL A 128 4.80 -20.49 7.73
CA VAL A 128 3.79 -19.74 6.96
C VAL A 128 3.91 -20.03 5.45
N ALA A 129 5.11 -20.05 4.88
CA ALA A 129 5.35 -20.33 3.46
C ALA A 129 4.99 -21.78 3.05
N ALA A 130 4.96 -22.72 4.00
CA ALA A 130 4.45 -24.07 3.77
C ALA A 130 2.91 -24.13 3.72
N LYS A 131 2.21 -23.28 4.50
CA LYS A 131 0.73 -23.26 4.59
C LYS A 131 0.05 -22.20 3.70
N ILE A 132 0.78 -21.16 3.27
CA ILE A 132 0.29 -20.08 2.40
C ILE A 132 1.14 -20.02 1.11
N PRO A 133 0.83 -20.84 0.09
CA PRO A 133 1.49 -20.84 -1.23
C PRO A 133 1.51 -19.50 -1.98
N GLN A 134 0.58 -18.61 -1.64
CA GLN A 134 0.45 -17.26 -2.19
C GLN A 134 1.44 -16.26 -1.57
N LEU A 135 2.19 -16.62 -0.52
CA LEU A 135 3.16 -15.74 0.12
C LEU A 135 4.31 -15.43 -0.84
N THR A 136 4.43 -14.15 -1.21
CA THR A 136 5.47 -13.66 -2.14
C THR A 136 6.35 -12.57 -1.54
N VAL A 137 5.91 -11.92 -0.45
CA VAL A 137 6.58 -10.76 0.15
C VAL A 137 6.73 -10.94 1.66
N LEU A 138 7.93 -10.65 2.17
CA LEU A 138 8.18 -10.45 3.58
C LEU A 138 8.61 -9.01 3.89
N GLY A 139 7.97 -8.39 4.88
CA GLY A 139 8.34 -7.08 5.41
C GLY A 139 8.93 -7.12 6.83
N VAL A 140 9.95 -6.31 7.11
CA VAL A 140 10.23 -5.83 8.48
C VAL A 140 9.61 -4.45 8.62
N ALA A 141 8.67 -4.31 9.56
CA ALA A 141 7.78 -3.15 9.66
C ALA A 141 7.46 -2.70 11.11
N GLY A 142 8.19 -3.22 12.12
CA GLY A 142 8.00 -2.85 13.52
C GLY A 142 8.48 -3.90 14.53
N PRO A 143 8.06 -3.79 15.82
CA PRO A 143 7.11 -2.82 16.37
C PRO A 143 7.56 -1.35 16.41
N GLY A 144 8.85 -1.08 16.25
CA GLY A 144 9.44 0.26 16.17
C GLY A 144 9.87 0.63 14.75
N ASP A 145 11.14 1.02 14.58
CA ASP A 145 11.74 1.34 13.29
C ASP A 145 12.82 0.32 12.93
N SER A 146 12.78 -0.21 11.71
CA SER A 146 13.65 -1.30 11.27
C SER A 146 15.14 -0.93 11.26
N LEU A 147 15.48 0.33 10.98
CA LEU A 147 16.86 0.84 10.92
C LEU A 147 17.34 1.42 12.25
N ALA A 148 16.45 1.60 13.23
CA ALA A 148 16.80 1.72 14.64
C ALA A 148 17.15 0.36 15.29
N ASN A 149 16.96 -0.76 14.56
CA ASN A 149 17.32 -2.13 15.00
C ASN A 149 18.14 -2.87 13.92
N PRO A 150 19.17 -2.24 13.31
CA PRO A 150 19.73 -2.68 12.03
C PRO A 150 20.23 -4.13 12.11
N LYS A 151 20.97 -4.49 13.16
CA LYS A 151 21.45 -5.86 13.38
C LYS A 151 20.34 -6.91 13.32
N ARG A 152 19.22 -6.72 14.03
CA ARG A 152 18.11 -7.70 14.04
C ARG A 152 17.44 -7.78 12.67
N THR A 153 17.24 -6.64 12.02
CA THR A 153 16.64 -6.52 10.69
C THR A 153 17.49 -7.25 9.63
N PHE A 154 18.79 -6.95 9.54
CA PHE A 154 19.67 -7.51 8.53
C PHE A 154 20.09 -8.95 8.80
N ASP A 155 20.27 -9.38 10.07
CA ASP A 155 20.45 -10.80 10.39
C ASP A 155 19.22 -11.62 9.96
N THR A 156 18.00 -11.08 10.14
CA THR A 156 16.76 -11.74 9.67
C THR A 156 16.76 -11.87 8.14
N PHE A 157 17.03 -10.79 7.40
CA PHE A 157 17.07 -10.81 5.93
C PHE A 157 18.13 -11.76 5.38
N ARG A 158 19.34 -11.78 5.96
CA ARG A 158 20.43 -12.67 5.56
C ARG A 158 20.02 -14.14 5.65
N MET A 159 19.49 -14.57 6.80
CA MET A 159 19.01 -15.94 7.01
C MET A 159 17.86 -16.33 6.07
N LEU A 160 17.00 -15.38 5.70
CA LEU A 160 15.89 -15.63 4.79
C LEU A 160 16.32 -15.79 3.34
N ARG A 161 17.32 -15.02 2.87
CA ARG A 161 17.88 -15.22 1.52
C ARG A 161 18.46 -16.61 1.33
N GLU A 162 19.07 -17.16 2.39
CA GLU A 162 19.65 -18.50 2.38
C GLU A 162 18.57 -19.61 2.39
N ARG A 163 17.43 -19.39 3.07
CA ARG A 163 16.40 -20.44 3.31
C ARG A 163 15.11 -20.30 2.48
N ALA A 164 14.82 -19.12 1.94
CA ALA A 164 13.61 -18.78 1.17
C ALA A 164 13.89 -17.70 0.10
N PRO A 165 14.82 -17.94 -0.86
CA PRO A 165 15.24 -16.95 -1.86
C PRO A 165 14.15 -16.53 -2.85
N ASP A 166 13.02 -17.23 -2.88
CA ASP A 166 11.85 -16.96 -3.73
C ASP A 166 10.85 -15.97 -3.09
N ILE A 167 11.06 -15.57 -1.84
CA ILE A 167 10.27 -14.54 -1.15
C ILE A 167 10.96 -13.18 -1.30
N LYS A 168 10.26 -12.21 -1.90
CA LYS A 168 10.75 -10.83 -2.03
C LYS A 168 10.87 -10.15 -0.67
N LEU A 169 12.00 -9.51 -0.39
CA LEU A 169 12.22 -8.79 0.85
C LEU A 169 11.84 -7.31 0.72
N CYS A 170 11.19 -6.80 1.77
CA CYS A 170 10.69 -5.44 1.89
C CYS A 170 11.02 -4.87 3.28
N LEU A 171 11.25 -3.57 3.34
CA LEU A 171 11.63 -2.85 4.56
C LEU A 171 10.72 -1.63 4.73
N SER A 172 10.30 -1.32 5.96
CA SER A 172 9.80 0.03 6.29
C SER A 172 10.71 0.75 7.28
N THR A 173 10.86 2.06 7.10
CA THR A 173 11.55 2.96 8.02
C THR A 173 10.91 4.35 8.07
N ASN A 174 11.14 5.07 9.16
CA ASN A 174 10.92 6.51 9.26
C ASN A 174 11.98 7.35 8.51
N GLY A 175 13.07 6.74 8.04
CA GLY A 175 14.08 7.39 7.19
C GLY A 175 15.23 8.08 7.93
N LEU A 176 15.18 8.31 9.25
CA LEU A 176 16.25 9.02 9.98
C LEU A 176 17.62 8.33 9.87
N ALA A 177 17.64 7.00 9.96
CA ALA A 177 18.85 6.18 9.85
C ALA A 177 19.11 5.71 8.41
N LEU A 178 18.25 6.05 7.44
CA LEU A 178 18.26 5.41 6.12
C LEU A 178 19.57 5.59 5.34
N PRO A 179 20.13 6.80 5.16
CA PRO A 179 21.37 6.98 4.40
C PRO A 179 22.54 6.08 4.82
N ASP A 180 22.63 5.74 6.12
CA ASP A 180 23.75 4.97 6.66
C ASP A 180 23.67 3.47 6.31
N PHE A 181 22.49 2.98 5.94
CA PHE A 181 22.21 1.55 5.71
C PHE A 181 21.80 1.21 4.27
N VAL A 182 21.81 2.17 3.34
CA VAL A 182 21.42 1.94 1.93
C VAL A 182 22.26 0.83 1.28
N ASP A 183 23.56 0.77 1.54
CA ASP A 183 24.43 -0.27 0.98
C ASP A 183 24.17 -1.65 1.61
N GLU A 184 23.75 -1.71 2.87
CA GLU A 184 23.37 -2.97 3.54
C GLU A 184 21.99 -3.47 3.08
N ILE A 185 21.05 -2.55 2.79
CA ILE A 185 19.75 -2.83 2.13
C ILE A 185 20.00 -3.48 0.77
N CYS A 186 20.86 -2.89 -0.06
CA CYS A 186 21.18 -3.42 -1.39
C CYS A 186 21.96 -4.74 -1.32
N SER A 187 22.92 -4.86 -0.40
CA SER A 187 23.68 -6.10 -0.16
C SER A 187 22.78 -7.26 0.26
N ASN A 188 21.66 -6.97 0.92
CA ASN A 188 20.61 -7.93 1.31
C ASN A 188 19.48 -8.09 0.28
N ALA A 189 19.65 -7.59 -0.95
CA ALA A 189 18.67 -7.73 -2.04
C ALA A 189 17.23 -7.33 -1.66
N VAL A 190 17.09 -6.29 -0.81
CA VAL A 190 15.80 -5.72 -0.45
C VAL A 190 15.29 -4.91 -1.65
N GLU A 191 14.31 -5.45 -2.38
CA GLU A 191 13.81 -4.86 -3.63
C GLU A 191 12.96 -3.60 -3.42
N HIS A 192 12.29 -3.51 -2.28
CA HIS A 192 11.25 -2.53 -1.98
C HIS A 192 11.47 -1.90 -0.60
N VAL A 193 11.48 -0.56 -0.53
CA VAL A 193 11.62 0.18 0.74
C VAL A 193 10.46 1.15 0.91
N THR A 194 9.85 1.13 2.09
CA THR A 194 8.86 2.11 2.51
C THR A 194 9.53 3.16 3.40
N ILE A 195 9.33 4.44 3.08
CA ILE A 195 9.83 5.57 3.89
C ILE A 195 8.63 6.37 4.37
N THR A 196 8.52 6.66 5.67
CA THR A 196 7.46 7.55 6.16
C THR A 196 7.90 9.01 6.15
N ILE A 197 7.28 9.84 5.30
CA ILE A 197 7.65 11.25 5.11
C ILE A 197 6.37 12.09 5.21
N ASN A 198 6.14 12.75 6.35
CA ASN A 198 4.91 13.53 6.57
C ASN A 198 5.03 15.02 6.18
N MET A 199 6.25 15.49 5.86
CA MET A 199 6.55 16.90 5.64
C MET A 199 7.85 17.09 4.85
N VAL A 200 7.92 18.21 4.14
CA VAL A 200 9.17 18.79 3.59
C VAL A 200 9.51 20.17 4.17
N ASP A 201 8.62 20.72 5.03
CA ASP A 201 8.88 21.95 5.79
C ASP A 201 9.09 21.55 7.26
N PRO A 202 10.28 21.81 7.83
CA PRO A 202 10.56 21.62 9.24
C PRO A 202 9.56 22.29 10.20
N ASN A 203 8.90 23.39 9.83
CA ASN A 203 7.87 24.01 10.68
C ASN A 203 6.66 23.08 10.86
N VAL A 204 6.23 22.42 9.78
CA VAL A 204 5.17 21.38 9.84
C VAL A 204 5.67 20.16 10.60
N GLY A 205 6.92 19.78 10.41
CA GLY A 205 7.55 18.68 11.15
C GLY A 205 7.56 18.87 12.67
N GLU A 206 7.77 20.10 13.16
CA GLU A 206 7.82 20.42 14.59
C GLU A 206 6.49 20.13 15.31
N LEU A 207 5.36 20.28 14.60
CA LEU A 207 4.02 19.94 15.09
C LEU A 207 3.76 18.42 15.15
N ILE A 208 4.53 17.63 14.39
CA ILE A 208 4.35 16.18 14.22
C ILE A 208 5.33 15.38 15.10
N TYR A 209 6.57 15.85 15.24
CA TYR A 209 7.68 15.11 15.82
C TYR A 209 8.29 15.82 17.06
N PRO A 210 7.83 15.51 18.30
CA PRO A 210 8.33 16.16 19.52
C PRO A 210 9.82 15.92 19.81
N TRP A 211 10.43 14.84 19.28
CA TRP A 211 11.88 14.62 19.31
C TRP A 211 12.35 13.56 18.32
N ILE A 212 13.63 13.67 17.93
CA ILE A 212 14.43 12.59 17.32
C ILE A 212 15.61 12.23 18.22
N PHE A 213 16.10 10.99 18.12
CA PHE A 213 17.33 10.53 18.72
C PHE A 213 18.41 10.43 17.63
N TRP A 214 19.30 11.40 17.61
CA TRP A 214 20.31 11.61 16.58
C TRP A 214 21.62 12.03 17.23
N ASP A 215 22.76 11.56 16.70
CA ASP A 215 24.10 11.83 17.25
C ASP A 215 24.18 11.63 18.78
N HIS A 216 23.74 10.44 19.23
CA HIS A 216 23.68 10.02 20.63
C HIS A 216 22.87 10.92 21.60
N ARG A 217 22.15 11.93 21.10
CA ARG A 217 21.35 12.88 21.90
C ARG A 217 19.88 12.95 21.42
N ARG A 218 19.00 13.51 22.25
CA ARG A 218 17.63 13.86 21.84
C ARG A 218 17.62 15.29 21.31
N VAL A 219 17.33 15.45 20.03
CA VAL A 219 17.10 16.75 19.38
C VAL A 219 15.59 17.04 19.39
N ARG A 220 15.20 18.31 19.49
CA ARG A 220 13.80 18.76 19.60
C ARG A 220 13.51 19.95 18.68
N GLY A 221 12.22 20.24 18.52
CA GLY A 221 11.73 21.40 17.79
C GLY A 221 12.11 21.40 16.31
N LYS A 222 12.18 22.58 15.71
CA LYS A 222 12.54 22.75 14.29
C LYS A 222 13.86 22.09 13.89
N GLU A 223 14.89 22.07 14.75
CA GLU A 223 16.18 21.39 14.50
C GLU A 223 15.98 19.88 14.26
N ALA A 224 15.15 19.23 15.09
CA ALA A 224 14.84 17.81 14.93
C ALA A 224 14.17 17.51 13.59
N SER A 225 13.27 18.40 13.16
CA SER A 225 12.55 18.26 11.90
C SER A 225 13.46 18.50 10.70
N GLN A 226 14.33 19.52 10.75
CA GLN A 226 15.33 19.77 9.70
C GLN A 226 16.20 18.52 9.45
N ILE A 227 16.79 17.96 10.51
CA ILE A 227 17.64 16.77 10.42
C ILE A 227 16.84 15.57 9.88
N LEU A 228 15.61 15.37 10.35
CA LEU A 228 14.77 14.26 9.87
C LEU A 228 14.46 14.40 8.37
N HIS A 229 14.11 15.60 7.90
CA HIS A 229 13.83 15.88 6.50
C HIS A 229 15.05 15.64 5.61
N GLU A 230 16.21 16.23 5.94
CA GLU A 230 17.44 16.09 5.17
C GLU A 230 17.83 14.61 5.02
N ARG A 231 17.76 13.86 6.12
CA ARG A 231 18.06 12.42 6.16
C ARG A 231 17.08 11.57 5.36
N GLN A 232 15.80 11.90 5.40
CA GLN A 232 14.77 11.26 4.58
C GLN A 232 14.99 11.51 3.07
N MET A 233 15.26 12.76 2.68
CA MET A 233 15.51 13.13 1.27
C MET A 233 16.78 12.46 0.74
N GLN A 234 17.88 12.56 1.49
CA GLN A 234 19.15 11.90 1.16
C GLN A 234 18.96 10.38 0.99
N GLY A 235 18.25 9.74 1.92
CA GLY A 235 18.00 8.30 1.88
C GLY A 235 17.15 7.87 0.68
N LEU A 236 16.12 8.66 0.33
CA LEU A 236 15.31 8.46 -0.87
C LEU A 236 16.15 8.56 -2.15
N GLU A 237 16.91 9.65 -2.31
CA GLU A 237 17.80 9.87 -3.46
C GLU A 237 18.84 8.75 -3.62
N MET A 238 19.43 8.29 -2.50
CA MET A 238 20.40 7.19 -2.49
C MET A 238 19.80 5.82 -2.86
N LEU A 239 18.54 5.56 -2.53
CA LEU A 239 17.82 4.35 -2.95
C LEU A 239 17.43 4.40 -4.44
N THR A 240 16.91 5.55 -4.90
CA THR A 240 16.61 5.81 -6.31
C THR A 240 17.84 5.60 -7.18
N ALA A 241 18.99 6.16 -6.79
CA ALA A 241 20.27 6.01 -7.50
C ALA A 241 20.77 4.55 -7.58
N ARG A 242 20.26 3.65 -6.73
CA ARG A 242 20.57 2.21 -6.73
C ARG A 242 19.42 1.35 -7.30
N GLY A 243 18.38 1.97 -7.86
CA GLY A 243 17.25 1.26 -8.47
C GLY A 243 16.35 0.52 -7.47
N VAL A 244 16.36 0.89 -6.17
CA VAL A 244 15.45 0.31 -5.18
C VAL A 244 14.09 1.01 -5.27
N LEU A 245 13.00 0.23 -5.38
CA LEU A 245 11.67 0.80 -5.56
C LEU A 245 11.14 1.33 -4.23
N THR A 246 10.82 2.62 -4.17
CA THR A 246 10.42 3.31 -2.94
C THR A 246 8.93 3.62 -2.90
N LYS A 247 8.29 3.29 -1.78
CA LYS A 247 6.93 3.74 -1.45
C LYS A 247 7.01 4.74 -0.31
N ILE A 248 6.45 5.93 -0.49
CA ILE A 248 6.33 6.90 0.58
C ILE A 248 5.02 6.66 1.32
N ASN A 249 5.08 6.55 2.64
CA ASN A 249 3.90 6.62 3.51
C ASN A 249 3.80 8.04 4.08
N SER A 250 2.60 8.62 4.08
CA SER A 250 2.35 9.91 4.72
C SER A 250 1.02 9.89 5.45
N VAL A 251 1.00 10.39 6.68
CA VAL A 251 -0.22 10.51 7.48
C VAL A 251 -0.85 11.88 7.23
N LEU A 252 -2.09 11.89 6.76
CA LEU A 252 -2.92 13.09 6.58
C LEU A 252 -3.47 13.53 7.94
N ILE A 253 -3.03 14.69 8.39
CA ILE A 253 -3.37 15.31 9.68
C ILE A 253 -4.04 16.67 9.40
N PRO A 254 -5.38 16.76 9.53
CA PRO A 254 -6.13 17.99 9.25
C PRO A 254 -5.64 19.19 10.05
N GLY A 255 -5.45 20.33 9.39
CA GLY A 255 -4.94 21.57 9.96
C GLY A 255 -3.44 21.57 10.29
N ILE A 256 -2.69 20.51 9.94
CA ILE A 256 -1.23 20.44 10.17
C ILE A 256 -0.48 20.22 8.86
N ASN A 257 -0.86 19.22 8.05
CA ASN A 257 -0.17 18.91 6.79
C ASN A 257 -1.10 18.59 5.61
N ASP A 258 -2.40 18.80 5.75
CA ASP A 258 -3.40 18.54 4.70
C ASP A 258 -3.17 19.33 3.41
N GLU A 259 -2.85 20.61 3.50
CA GLU A 259 -2.39 21.38 2.33
C GLU A 259 -0.93 21.07 1.95
N HIS A 260 -0.10 20.72 2.93
CA HIS A 260 1.34 20.48 2.73
C HIS A 260 1.63 19.20 1.95
N LEU A 261 0.75 18.20 2.02
CA LEU A 261 0.97 16.90 1.36
C LEU A 261 1.02 16.99 -0.17
N ILE A 262 0.51 18.06 -0.78
CA ILE A 262 0.68 18.34 -2.21
C ILE A 262 2.16 18.65 -2.52
N GLU A 263 2.82 19.46 -1.67
CA GLU A 263 4.26 19.75 -1.81
C GLU A 263 5.11 18.51 -1.53
N VAL A 264 4.80 17.78 -0.45
CA VAL A 264 5.47 16.50 -0.13
C VAL A 264 5.39 15.54 -1.31
N ASN A 265 4.21 15.37 -1.91
CA ASN A 265 3.98 14.50 -3.07
C ASN A 265 4.82 14.90 -4.30
N SER A 266 4.96 16.21 -4.55
CA SER A 266 5.81 16.75 -5.62
C SER A 266 7.29 16.46 -5.37
N GLU A 267 7.78 16.81 -4.17
CA GLU A 267 9.19 16.72 -3.81
C GLU A 267 9.69 15.27 -3.68
N VAL A 268 8.84 14.32 -3.26
CA VAL A 268 9.22 12.89 -3.26
C VAL A 268 9.22 12.29 -4.67
N LYS A 269 8.28 12.66 -5.55
CA LYS A 269 8.30 12.24 -6.97
C LYS A 269 9.57 12.71 -7.66
N LYS A 270 9.92 13.98 -7.48
CA LYS A 270 11.15 14.59 -8.01
C LYS A 270 12.43 13.85 -7.62
N ARG A 271 12.42 13.12 -6.50
CA ARG A 271 13.53 12.30 -5.98
C ARG A 271 13.41 10.80 -6.31
N GLY A 272 12.46 10.42 -7.15
CA GLY A 272 12.27 9.05 -7.63
C GLY A 272 11.41 8.15 -6.75
N ALA A 273 10.53 8.71 -5.91
CA ALA A 273 9.49 7.94 -5.25
C ALA A 273 8.59 7.25 -6.30
N PHE A 274 8.51 5.92 -6.25
CA PHE A 274 7.70 5.12 -7.17
C PHE A 274 6.20 5.19 -6.81
N LEU A 275 5.88 5.06 -5.52
CA LEU A 275 4.51 5.15 -5.00
C LEU A 275 4.42 6.12 -3.83
N HIS A 276 3.24 6.71 -3.64
CA HIS A 276 2.90 7.51 -2.48
C HIS A 276 1.56 7.06 -1.89
N ASN A 277 1.58 6.71 -0.61
CA ASN A 277 0.47 6.15 0.16
C ASN A 277 0.08 7.15 1.25
N ILE A 278 -0.86 8.05 0.92
CA ILE A 278 -1.44 8.99 1.86
C ILE A 278 -2.52 8.25 2.67
N MET A 279 -2.33 8.17 3.98
CA MET A 279 -3.19 7.43 4.91
C MET A 279 -3.89 8.39 5.88
N PRO A 280 -5.12 8.11 6.31
CA PRO A 280 -5.79 8.93 7.31
C PRO A 280 -5.10 8.81 8.67
N LEU A 281 -5.00 9.93 9.40
CA LEU A 281 -4.72 9.90 10.83
C LEU A 281 -5.83 9.13 11.57
N ILE A 282 -5.43 8.13 12.35
CA ILE A 282 -6.27 7.47 13.36
C ILE A 282 -5.88 8.06 14.72
N SER A 283 -6.81 8.76 15.36
CA SER A 283 -6.56 9.54 16.58
C SER A 283 -7.65 9.40 17.64
N ASP A 284 -8.36 8.27 17.68
CA ASP A 284 -9.26 7.99 18.80
C ASP A 284 -8.49 7.92 20.13
N ALA A 285 -9.06 8.55 21.17
CA ALA A 285 -8.39 8.72 22.46
C ALA A 285 -8.02 7.39 23.15
N GLU A 286 -8.73 6.31 22.84
CA GLU A 286 -8.45 4.94 23.31
C GLU A 286 -7.04 4.44 22.94
N HIS A 287 -6.42 4.97 21.88
CA HIS A 287 -5.06 4.60 21.49
C HIS A 287 -3.98 5.29 22.34
N GLY A 288 -4.34 6.29 23.16
CA GLY A 288 -3.42 6.99 24.06
C GLY A 288 -2.25 7.70 23.36
N THR A 289 -2.44 8.12 22.10
CA THR A 289 -1.47 8.92 21.36
C THR A 289 -1.56 10.39 21.81
N TYR A 290 -0.51 11.19 21.60
CA TYR A 290 -0.57 12.62 21.97
C TYR A 290 -1.73 13.32 21.25
N PHE A 291 -1.85 13.13 19.94
CA PHE A 291 -2.95 13.69 19.15
C PHE A 291 -4.34 13.23 19.62
N GLY A 292 -4.53 11.93 19.92
CA GLY A 292 -5.83 11.44 20.38
C GLY A 292 -6.21 11.91 21.79
N LEU A 293 -5.23 12.11 22.68
CA LEU A 293 -5.46 12.68 24.01
C LEU A 293 -5.69 14.20 24.00
N HIS A 294 -5.30 14.90 22.93
CA HIS A 294 -5.46 16.36 22.79
C HIS A 294 -6.53 16.76 21.75
N GLY A 295 -7.38 15.83 21.32
CA GLY A 295 -8.55 16.12 20.49
C GLY A 295 -8.26 16.42 19.01
N GLN A 296 -7.05 16.14 18.51
CA GLN A 296 -6.76 16.25 17.08
C GLN A 296 -7.57 15.21 16.32
N ARG A 297 -8.47 15.65 15.44
CA ARG A 297 -9.30 14.75 14.62
C ARG A 297 -8.51 14.11 13.47
N GLY A 298 -9.01 12.96 13.02
CA GLY A 298 -8.67 12.41 11.71
C GLY A 298 -9.38 13.12 10.55
N PRO A 299 -8.94 12.90 9.30
CA PRO A 299 -9.61 13.41 8.11
C PRO A 299 -10.90 12.62 7.81
N THR A 300 -11.87 13.31 7.20
CA THR A 300 -13.02 12.67 6.54
C THR A 300 -12.58 11.94 5.27
N ALA A 301 -13.45 11.04 4.77
CA ALA A 301 -13.22 10.39 3.49
C ALA A 301 -13.18 11.38 2.30
N SER A 302 -13.93 12.49 2.37
CA SER A 302 -13.87 13.55 1.33
C SER A 302 -12.57 14.34 1.41
N GLU A 303 -12.11 14.75 2.59
CA GLU A 303 -10.81 15.43 2.74
C GLU A 303 -9.65 14.56 2.22
N LEU A 304 -9.65 13.26 2.52
CA LEU A 304 -8.67 12.33 1.98
C LEU A 304 -8.76 12.21 0.45
N MET A 305 -9.97 12.16 -0.12
CA MET A 305 -10.18 12.13 -1.58
C MET A 305 -9.70 13.42 -2.25
N VAL A 306 -10.01 14.60 -1.68
CA VAL A 306 -9.55 15.90 -2.17
C VAL A 306 -8.02 16.00 -2.15
N VAL A 307 -7.36 15.51 -1.11
CA VAL A 307 -5.88 15.46 -1.06
C VAL A 307 -5.33 14.49 -2.11
N HIS A 308 -5.92 13.30 -2.28
CA HIS A 308 -5.52 12.38 -3.36
C HIS A 308 -5.71 13.00 -4.76
N ASP A 309 -6.81 13.73 -4.99
CA ASP A 309 -7.08 14.36 -6.28
C ASP A 309 -6.15 15.53 -6.57
N ARG A 310 -5.85 16.38 -5.56
CA ARG A 310 -4.83 17.43 -5.66
C ARG A 310 -3.41 16.88 -5.82
N CYS A 311 -3.19 15.61 -5.47
CA CYS A 311 -1.92 14.90 -5.67
C CYS A 311 -1.82 14.18 -7.04
N LYS A 312 -2.87 14.20 -7.89
CA LYS A 312 -2.80 13.71 -9.28
C LYS A 312 -1.72 14.47 -10.08
N GLY A 313 -1.07 13.80 -11.02
CA GLY A 313 0.11 14.31 -11.72
C GLY A 313 1.42 14.22 -10.92
N GLY A 314 1.35 14.05 -9.59
CA GLY A 314 2.48 13.73 -8.72
C GLY A 314 2.84 12.23 -8.74
N ALA A 315 3.28 11.69 -7.59
CA ALA A 315 3.64 10.27 -7.49
C ALA A 315 2.40 9.38 -7.62
N THR A 316 2.57 8.14 -8.11
CA THR A 316 1.46 7.20 -8.27
C THR A 316 0.87 6.84 -6.90
N LEU A 317 -0.44 7.07 -6.73
CA LEU A 317 -1.08 7.00 -5.42
C LEU A 317 -1.55 5.57 -5.08
N MET A 318 -1.10 5.04 -3.94
CA MET A 318 -1.60 3.78 -3.38
C MET A 318 -2.95 4.02 -2.69
N ARG A 319 -3.99 3.27 -3.10
CA ARG A 319 -5.36 3.40 -2.56
C ARG A 319 -5.87 2.17 -1.79
N HIS A 320 -5.18 1.03 -1.91
CA HIS A 320 -5.54 -0.26 -1.31
C HIS A 320 -4.82 -0.56 0.02
N CYS A 321 -4.24 0.46 0.67
CA CYS A 321 -3.58 0.27 1.96
C CYS A 321 -4.59 0.00 3.09
N ARG A 322 -4.21 -0.87 4.04
CA ARG A 322 -5.06 -1.27 5.18
C ARG A 322 -4.49 -0.92 6.56
N GLN A 323 -3.36 -0.18 6.60
CA GLN A 323 -2.57 0.11 7.82
C GLN A 323 -2.28 -1.17 8.62
N CYS A 324 -1.57 -2.10 7.98
CA CYS A 324 -1.42 -3.48 8.41
C CYS A 324 -0.44 -3.65 9.58
N ARG A 325 -0.75 -4.56 10.49
CA ARG A 325 0.03 -4.89 11.71
C ARG A 325 1.50 -5.28 11.40
N ALA A 326 2.40 -5.15 12.38
CA ALA A 326 3.80 -5.58 12.26
C ALA A 326 4.00 -7.12 12.32
N ASP A 327 2.92 -7.86 12.58
CA ASP A 327 2.84 -9.33 12.60
C ASP A 327 1.80 -9.90 11.59
N ALA A 328 1.28 -9.07 10.67
CA ALA A 328 0.24 -9.47 9.73
C ALA A 328 0.69 -10.61 8.79
N VAL A 329 -0.20 -11.57 8.52
CA VAL A 329 0.07 -12.74 7.66
C VAL A 329 -1.10 -12.95 6.70
N GLY A 330 -0.88 -13.05 5.39
CA GLY A 330 -1.93 -13.37 4.42
C GLY A 330 -2.19 -12.27 3.39
N LEU A 331 -3.40 -12.24 2.83
CA LEU A 331 -3.84 -11.22 1.87
C LEU A 331 -4.13 -9.90 2.59
N LEU A 332 -4.18 -8.77 1.88
CA LEU A 332 -4.55 -7.48 2.52
C LEU A 332 -5.99 -7.49 3.08
N SER A 333 -6.88 -8.27 2.46
CA SER A 333 -8.28 -8.44 2.91
C SER A 333 -8.47 -9.59 3.90
N GLU A 334 -7.47 -10.45 4.11
CA GLU A 334 -7.59 -11.68 4.90
C GLU A 334 -6.30 -11.91 5.72
N ASP A 335 -6.29 -11.37 6.94
CA ASP A 335 -5.19 -11.52 7.89
C ASP A 335 -5.37 -12.81 8.73
N ARG A 336 -4.54 -13.80 8.45
CA ARG A 336 -4.49 -15.15 9.01
C ARG A 336 -3.47 -15.30 10.14
N ARG A 337 -2.92 -14.21 10.68
CA ARG A 337 -1.87 -14.22 11.74
C ARG A 337 -2.18 -15.16 12.92
N ASP A 338 -3.45 -15.30 13.29
CA ASP A 338 -3.86 -16.02 14.50
C ASP A 338 -3.73 -17.56 14.36
N GLU A 339 -3.54 -18.05 13.12
CA GLU A 339 -3.18 -19.44 12.81
C GLU A 339 -1.67 -19.74 13.03
N PHE A 340 -0.83 -18.71 13.20
CA PHE A 340 0.64 -18.81 13.20
C PHE A 340 1.27 -18.14 14.43
N LYS A 341 0.82 -18.52 15.64
CA LYS A 341 1.40 -18.06 16.91
C LYS A 341 2.66 -18.85 17.26
N LEU A 342 3.62 -18.25 17.97
CA LEU A 342 4.92 -18.88 18.29
C LEU A 342 4.76 -20.27 18.92
N ASP A 343 3.89 -20.39 19.92
CA ASP A 343 3.67 -21.62 20.71
C ASP A 343 3.26 -22.86 19.90
N GLY A 344 2.84 -22.70 18.64
CA GLY A 344 2.44 -23.82 17.76
C GLY A 344 3.28 -23.96 16.49
N ILE A 345 4.32 -23.14 16.29
CA ILE A 345 5.09 -23.10 15.02
C ILE A 345 6.09 -24.26 14.91
N ASP A 346 6.72 -24.67 16.01
CA ASP A 346 7.72 -25.74 15.98
C ASP A 346 7.10 -27.11 15.66
N ASP A 347 5.80 -27.29 15.92
CA ASP A 347 5.00 -28.47 15.55
C ASP A 347 4.51 -28.43 14.07
N MET A 348 4.69 -27.32 13.35
CA MET A 348 4.22 -27.21 11.97
C MET A 348 5.20 -27.86 10.99
N GLU A 349 4.69 -28.75 10.14
CA GLU A 349 5.47 -29.29 9.03
C GLU A 349 5.91 -28.17 8.07
N THR A 350 7.22 -27.90 8.04
CA THR A 350 7.85 -26.81 7.27
C THR A 350 8.16 -27.18 5.82
N ARG A 351 7.82 -28.40 5.37
CA ARG A 351 8.13 -28.89 4.02
C ARG A 351 7.16 -28.32 2.99
N SER A 352 7.46 -27.11 2.51
CA SER A 352 6.74 -26.47 1.40
C SER A 352 7.06 -27.16 0.07
N ASP A 353 6.08 -27.74 -0.61
CA ASP A 353 6.24 -28.27 -1.97
C ASP A 353 6.30 -27.11 -2.99
N ALA A 354 7.50 -26.89 -3.53
CA ALA A 354 7.75 -25.86 -4.54
C ALA A 354 6.93 -26.06 -5.84
N ASN A 355 6.58 -27.30 -6.19
CA ASN A 355 5.75 -27.56 -7.37
C ASN A 355 4.28 -27.21 -7.12
N TYR A 356 3.76 -27.56 -5.94
CA TYR A 356 2.42 -27.14 -5.50
C TYR A 356 2.29 -25.60 -5.47
N ARG A 357 3.31 -24.90 -4.95
CA ARG A 357 3.34 -23.42 -4.96
C ARG A 357 3.33 -22.84 -6.38
N ARG A 358 4.12 -23.40 -7.31
CA ARG A 358 4.14 -22.99 -8.73
C ARG A 358 2.78 -23.17 -9.41
N GLU A 359 2.11 -24.31 -9.21
CA GLU A 359 0.80 -24.55 -9.83
C GLU A 359 -0.29 -23.61 -9.30
N LEU A 360 -0.27 -23.29 -8.00
CA LEU A 360 -1.19 -22.29 -7.44
C LEU A 360 -0.91 -20.87 -7.98
N GLN A 361 0.36 -20.48 -8.15
CA GLN A 361 0.70 -19.22 -8.80
C GLN A 361 0.23 -19.17 -10.27
N ARG A 362 0.35 -20.28 -11.01
CA ARG A 362 -0.16 -20.40 -12.38
C ARG A 362 -1.68 -20.21 -12.46
N ARG A 363 -2.43 -20.81 -11.51
CA ARG A 363 -3.89 -20.64 -11.40
C ARG A 363 -4.29 -19.19 -11.11
N VAL A 364 -3.55 -18.51 -10.23
CA VAL A 364 -3.72 -17.06 -9.95
C VAL A 364 -3.49 -16.23 -11.21
N GLU A 365 -2.44 -16.51 -11.97
CA GLU A 365 -2.11 -15.77 -13.20
C GLU A 365 -3.19 -15.94 -14.29
N VAL A 366 -3.77 -17.15 -14.43
CA VAL A 366 -4.93 -17.39 -15.32
C VAL A 366 -6.15 -16.58 -14.88
N GLN A 367 -6.47 -16.55 -13.58
CA GLN A 367 -7.59 -15.77 -13.05
C GLN A 367 -7.41 -14.27 -13.28
N ARG A 368 -6.19 -13.74 -13.07
CA ARG A 368 -5.82 -12.35 -13.32
C ARG A 368 -6.01 -11.94 -14.78
N ASN A 369 -5.51 -12.76 -15.72
CA ASN A 369 -5.67 -12.49 -17.15
C ASN A 369 -7.15 -12.41 -17.55
N ALA A 370 -7.98 -13.36 -17.11
CA ALA A 370 -9.42 -13.32 -17.36
C ALA A 370 -10.11 -12.06 -16.80
N GLN A 371 -9.64 -11.50 -15.67
CA GLN A 371 -10.15 -10.24 -15.13
C GLN A 371 -9.72 -9.02 -15.95
N ARG A 372 -8.48 -9.01 -16.44
CA ARG A 372 -7.98 -7.95 -17.35
C ARG A 372 -8.77 -7.93 -18.65
N ASP A 373 -9.01 -9.08 -19.26
CA ASP A 373 -9.77 -9.22 -20.50
C ASP A 373 -11.23 -8.76 -20.32
N ALA A 374 -11.86 -9.12 -19.18
CA ALA A 374 -13.18 -8.64 -18.80
C ALA A 374 -13.22 -7.11 -18.60
N LYS A 375 -12.22 -6.53 -17.93
CA LYS A 375 -12.08 -5.06 -17.76
C LYS A 375 -11.90 -4.34 -19.09
N GLN A 376 -11.06 -4.87 -19.99
CA GLN A 376 -10.84 -4.29 -21.32
C GLN A 376 -12.12 -4.34 -22.17
N THR A 377 -12.84 -5.47 -22.13
CA THR A 377 -14.12 -5.63 -22.83
C THR A 377 -15.16 -4.63 -22.30
N ALA A 378 -15.27 -4.46 -20.99
CA ALA A 378 -16.16 -3.47 -20.39
C ALA A 378 -15.76 -2.02 -20.73
N MET A 379 -14.47 -1.71 -20.76
CA MET A 379 -13.96 -0.40 -21.17
C MET A 379 -14.29 -0.09 -22.64
N ALA A 380 -14.22 -1.07 -23.53
CA ALA A 380 -14.61 -0.92 -24.93
C ALA A 380 -16.12 -0.61 -25.06
N LEU A 381 -16.97 -1.24 -24.25
CA LEU A 381 -18.41 -0.93 -24.19
C LEU A 381 -18.67 0.50 -23.69
N VAL A 382 -17.93 0.98 -22.68
CA VAL A 382 -18.03 2.38 -22.21
C VAL A 382 -17.67 3.36 -23.32
N LYS A 383 -16.53 3.15 -24.00
CA LYS A 383 -16.09 3.97 -25.13
C LYS A 383 -17.11 3.96 -26.29
N ALA A 384 -17.80 2.84 -26.53
CA ALA A 384 -18.82 2.70 -27.56
C ALA A 384 -20.21 3.26 -27.18
N SER A 385 -20.44 3.60 -25.90
CA SER A 385 -21.76 4.02 -25.40
C SER A 385 -21.94 5.54 -25.27
N GLU A 386 -20.97 6.33 -25.71
CA GLU A 386 -20.98 7.81 -25.71
C GLU A 386 -21.44 8.43 -24.37
N VAL A 387 -20.98 7.85 -23.25
CA VAL A 387 -21.29 8.35 -21.91
C VAL A 387 -20.66 9.73 -21.66
N PRO A 388 -21.27 10.60 -20.83
CA PRO A 388 -20.68 11.91 -20.49
C PRO A 388 -19.28 11.76 -19.89
N THR A 389 -18.34 12.59 -20.38
CA THR A 389 -16.91 12.50 -20.02
C THR A 389 -16.57 13.16 -18.69
N ASP A 390 -17.39 14.12 -18.26
CA ASP A 390 -17.29 14.86 -17.01
C ASP A 390 -17.97 14.16 -15.83
N LEU A 391 -18.99 13.35 -16.09
CA LEU A 391 -19.75 12.63 -15.07
C LEU A 391 -18.91 11.59 -14.33
N LYS A 392 -18.91 11.68 -13.01
CA LYS A 392 -18.24 10.77 -12.08
C LYS A 392 -19.19 10.34 -10.97
N VAL A 393 -19.15 9.07 -10.62
CA VAL A 393 -20.00 8.52 -9.55
C VAL A 393 -19.21 7.57 -8.67
N LEU A 394 -19.49 7.59 -7.37
CA LEU A 394 -18.98 6.60 -6.41
C LEU A 394 -19.92 5.40 -6.34
N ILE A 395 -19.36 4.19 -6.35
CA ILE A 395 -20.07 2.93 -6.20
C ILE A 395 -19.45 2.14 -5.05
N ALA A 396 -20.29 1.68 -4.11
CA ALA A 396 -19.91 0.74 -3.07
C ALA A 396 -20.03 -0.71 -3.59
N VAL A 397 -19.13 -1.59 -3.18
CA VAL A 397 -19.08 -2.98 -3.67
C VAL A 397 -18.88 -3.94 -2.51
N ALA A 398 -19.82 -4.86 -2.36
CA ALA A 398 -19.77 -5.96 -1.40
C ALA A 398 -19.00 -7.15 -1.99
N THR A 399 -17.83 -7.42 -1.42
CA THR A 399 -16.97 -8.53 -1.85
C THR A 399 -16.35 -9.28 -0.67
N LYS A 400 -16.09 -10.57 -0.88
CA LYS A 400 -15.30 -11.46 -0.02
C LYS A 400 -13.86 -11.64 -0.52
N GLY A 401 -13.50 -11.01 -1.65
CA GLY A 401 -12.23 -11.21 -2.34
C GLY A 401 -12.41 -11.58 -3.82
N ASP A 402 -11.32 -12.06 -4.43
CA ASP A 402 -11.25 -12.48 -5.84
C ASP A 402 -11.62 -11.42 -6.89
N GLY A 403 -11.77 -10.14 -6.54
CA GLY A 403 -12.18 -9.10 -7.49
C GLY A 403 -13.60 -9.31 -8.05
N ARG A 404 -14.49 -9.93 -7.28
CA ARG A 404 -15.88 -10.24 -7.70
C ARG A 404 -16.94 -9.66 -6.75
N VAL A 405 -18.12 -9.38 -7.29
CA VAL A 405 -19.31 -9.00 -6.53
C VAL A 405 -19.96 -10.25 -5.91
N ASN A 406 -19.41 -10.74 -4.78
CA ASN A 406 -19.72 -12.07 -4.23
C ASN A 406 -20.12 -12.06 -2.73
N ALA A 407 -20.33 -10.90 -2.10
CA ALA A 407 -20.84 -10.81 -0.73
C ALA A 407 -22.33 -10.42 -0.66
N HIS A 408 -23.02 -10.97 0.33
CA HIS A 408 -24.39 -10.60 0.71
C HIS A 408 -24.35 -9.37 1.59
N PHE A 409 -25.16 -8.34 1.30
CA PHE A 409 -25.15 -7.03 1.98
C PHE A 409 -25.05 -7.12 3.51
N GLY A 410 -25.89 -7.94 4.16
CA GLY A 410 -25.88 -8.09 5.63
C GLY A 410 -24.77 -8.89 6.27
N HIS A 411 -23.89 -9.54 5.48
CA HIS A 411 -22.70 -10.23 5.98
C HIS A 411 -21.41 -9.49 5.61
N VAL A 412 -21.52 -8.25 5.12
CA VAL A 412 -20.39 -7.39 4.80
C VAL A 412 -19.80 -6.79 6.09
N SER A 413 -18.48 -6.89 6.23
CA SER A 413 -17.67 -6.12 7.20
C SER A 413 -16.96 -4.91 6.56
N GLU A 414 -16.97 -4.82 5.23
CA GLU A 414 -16.41 -3.68 4.49
C GLU A 414 -16.92 -3.57 3.04
N PHE A 415 -17.12 -2.34 2.58
CA PHE A 415 -17.34 -2.04 1.17
C PHE A 415 -16.03 -1.61 0.51
N GLN A 416 -15.79 -2.07 -0.71
CA GLN A 416 -14.82 -1.48 -1.64
C GLN A 416 -15.50 -0.35 -2.39
N ILE A 417 -14.90 0.84 -2.41
CA ILE A 417 -15.46 2.01 -3.10
C ILE A 417 -14.69 2.25 -4.39
N PHE A 418 -15.41 2.49 -5.48
CA PHE A 418 -14.87 2.79 -6.80
C PHE A 418 -15.43 4.12 -7.30
N GLU A 419 -14.56 4.98 -7.85
CA GLU A 419 -14.94 6.08 -8.74
C GLU A 419 -15.13 5.50 -10.14
N VAL A 420 -16.27 5.76 -10.77
CA VAL A 420 -16.59 5.31 -12.12
C VAL A 420 -16.93 6.50 -13.00
N SER A 421 -16.37 6.48 -14.22
CA SER A 421 -16.48 7.54 -15.22
C SER A 421 -16.26 6.96 -16.63
N ALA A 422 -16.32 7.81 -17.66
CA ALA A 422 -15.90 7.45 -19.01
C ALA A 422 -14.46 6.90 -19.10
N GLY A 423 -13.57 7.32 -18.19
CA GLY A 423 -12.19 6.81 -18.08
C GLY A 423 -12.05 5.43 -17.42
N GLY A 424 -13.16 4.86 -16.91
CA GLY A 424 -13.19 3.53 -16.30
C GLY A 424 -13.61 3.53 -14.83
N ALA A 425 -13.45 2.35 -14.21
CA ALA A 425 -13.63 2.13 -12.79
C ALA A 425 -12.27 2.12 -12.09
N ILE A 426 -12.06 3.06 -11.17
CA ILE A 426 -10.84 3.27 -10.40
C ILE A 426 -11.17 3.03 -8.93
N PHE A 427 -10.42 2.15 -8.28
CA PHE A 427 -10.58 1.93 -6.85
C PHE A 427 -10.19 3.20 -6.06
N VAL A 428 -10.99 3.63 -5.08
CA VAL A 428 -10.72 4.82 -4.25
C VAL A 428 -10.45 4.52 -2.79
N GLY A 429 -10.87 3.36 -2.27
CA GLY A 429 -10.61 2.97 -0.89
C GLY A 429 -11.69 2.08 -0.28
N HIS A 430 -11.61 1.86 1.02
CA HIS A 430 -12.52 0.97 1.75
C HIS A 430 -13.41 1.76 2.74
N ARG A 431 -14.58 1.22 3.05
CA ARG A 431 -15.44 1.65 4.17
C ARG A 431 -15.67 0.43 5.07
N ARG A 432 -15.07 0.40 6.26
CA ARG A 432 -15.32 -0.68 7.25
C ARG A 432 -16.67 -0.43 7.91
N VAL A 433 -17.44 -1.49 8.11
CA VAL A 433 -18.77 -1.48 8.72
C VAL A 433 -18.93 -2.69 9.64
N GLU A 434 -19.83 -2.61 10.63
CA GLU A 434 -20.24 -3.82 11.35
C GLU A 434 -21.29 -4.58 10.54
N SER A 435 -21.18 -5.92 10.52
CA SER A 435 -22.22 -6.75 9.93
C SER A 435 -23.53 -6.61 10.71
N TYR A 436 -24.63 -6.29 10.01
CA TYR A 436 -25.94 -6.13 10.65
C TYR A 436 -26.66 -7.47 10.88
N CYS A 437 -26.43 -8.47 10.02
CA CYS A 437 -27.08 -9.78 10.15
C CYS A 437 -26.15 -10.77 10.86
N ARG A 438 -26.59 -11.26 12.04
CA ARG A 438 -25.87 -12.27 12.84
C ARG A 438 -26.66 -13.59 12.94
N GLY A 439 -27.07 -14.13 11.80
CA GLY A 439 -27.63 -15.48 11.73
C GLY A 439 -29.11 -15.60 12.11
N GLY A 440 -29.97 -14.75 11.56
CA GLY A 440 -31.43 -14.92 11.60
C GLY A 440 -32.21 -13.84 12.35
N HIS A 441 -31.53 -12.96 13.09
CA HIS A 441 -32.09 -11.68 13.52
C HIS A 441 -31.46 -10.54 12.73
N ASP A 442 -32.31 -9.71 12.12
CA ASP A 442 -31.94 -8.41 11.58
C ASP A 442 -31.93 -7.41 12.74
N ASP A 443 -30.74 -6.88 13.06
CA ASP A 443 -30.56 -5.85 14.08
C ASP A 443 -30.77 -4.49 13.41
N GLU A 444 -32.02 -3.99 13.42
CA GLU A 444 -32.44 -2.78 12.70
C GLU A 444 -31.59 -1.55 13.09
N ASP A 445 -31.10 -1.46 14.33
CA ASP A 445 -30.23 -0.38 14.81
C ASP A 445 -28.85 -0.33 14.10
N ARG A 446 -28.43 -1.42 13.44
CA ARG A 446 -27.16 -1.50 12.71
C ARG A 446 -27.25 -1.11 11.24
N LEU A 447 -28.44 -1.04 10.66
CA LEU A 447 -28.62 -0.70 9.25
C LEU A 447 -28.32 0.79 8.95
N PRO A 448 -28.76 1.79 9.75
CA PRO A 448 -28.46 3.19 9.50
C PRO A 448 -26.95 3.54 9.51
N PRO A 449 -26.11 3.06 10.45
CA PRO A 449 -24.66 3.25 10.39
C PRO A 449 -24.03 2.69 9.12
N LEU A 450 -24.52 1.56 8.61
CA LEU A 450 -24.00 0.90 7.43
C LEU A 450 -24.38 1.63 6.14
N ILE A 451 -25.63 2.11 6.02
CA ILE A 451 -26.07 3.00 4.94
C ILE A 451 -25.31 4.32 4.97
N HIS A 452 -25.14 4.91 6.16
CA HIS A 452 -24.39 6.15 6.35
C HIS A 452 -22.95 6.03 5.83
N ALA A 453 -22.26 4.93 6.12
CA ALA A 453 -20.87 4.70 5.69
C ALA A 453 -20.65 4.70 4.17
N ILE A 454 -21.72 4.55 3.37
CA ILE A 454 -21.72 4.59 1.89
C ILE A 454 -22.70 5.64 1.33
N SER A 455 -23.08 6.65 2.12
CA SER A 455 -24.04 7.70 1.71
C SER A 455 -23.52 8.62 0.60
N ASP A 456 -22.21 8.65 0.39
CA ASP A 456 -21.53 9.27 -0.75
C ASP A 456 -21.67 8.48 -2.07
N CYS A 457 -22.09 7.20 -1.99
CA CYS A 457 -22.21 6.33 -3.14
C CYS A 457 -23.59 6.46 -3.81
N HIS A 458 -23.60 6.30 -5.14
CA HIS A 458 -24.81 6.31 -5.98
C HIS A 458 -25.46 4.92 -6.05
N ALA A 459 -24.65 3.86 -5.92
CA ALA A 459 -25.10 2.48 -5.93
C ALA A 459 -24.28 1.62 -4.97
N VAL A 460 -24.85 0.46 -4.61
CA VAL A 460 -24.14 -0.62 -3.92
C VAL A 460 -24.32 -1.94 -4.68
N LEU A 461 -23.22 -2.46 -5.22
CA LEU A 461 -23.17 -3.74 -5.92
C LEU A 461 -23.03 -4.88 -4.90
N VAL A 462 -23.91 -5.87 -4.98
CA VAL A 462 -24.00 -6.99 -4.02
C VAL A 462 -24.28 -8.30 -4.74
N ALA A 463 -23.95 -9.43 -4.11
CA ALA A 463 -24.43 -10.72 -4.60
C ALA A 463 -25.92 -10.96 -4.27
N LYS A 464 -26.41 -10.33 -3.19
CA LYS A 464 -27.80 -10.38 -2.72
C LYS A 464 -28.06 -9.32 -1.63
N VAL A 465 -29.28 -8.80 -1.58
CA VAL A 465 -29.77 -7.85 -0.56
C VAL A 465 -31.20 -8.23 -0.13
N GLY A 466 -31.56 -7.99 1.13
CA GLY A 466 -32.91 -8.20 1.66
C GLY A 466 -33.87 -7.05 1.33
N LEU A 467 -35.18 -7.30 1.44
CA LEU A 467 -36.21 -6.30 1.10
C LEU A 467 -36.15 -5.03 1.96
N CYS A 468 -35.94 -5.17 3.27
CA CYS A 468 -35.83 -4.02 4.18
C CYS A 468 -34.60 -3.14 3.83
N PRO A 469 -33.35 -3.67 3.79
CA PRO A 469 -32.21 -2.90 3.31
C PRO A 469 -32.37 -2.30 1.91
N ARG A 470 -32.97 -3.04 0.95
CA ARG A 470 -33.25 -2.54 -0.41
C ARG A 470 -34.16 -1.31 -0.38
N LYS A 471 -35.14 -1.25 0.52
CA LYS A 471 -36.01 -0.08 0.71
C LYS A 471 -35.24 1.10 1.31
N GLU A 472 -34.51 0.90 2.40
CA GLU A 472 -33.78 1.98 3.08
C GLU A 472 -32.64 2.57 2.23
N LEU A 473 -31.88 1.73 1.52
CA LEU A 473 -30.89 2.18 0.54
C LEU A 473 -31.53 3.09 -0.51
N SER A 474 -32.67 2.66 -1.07
CA SER A 474 -33.42 3.44 -2.06
C SER A 474 -33.95 4.76 -1.48
N GLN A 475 -34.33 4.80 -0.20
CA GLN A 475 -34.74 6.03 0.50
C GLN A 475 -33.55 6.97 0.76
N ALA A 476 -32.35 6.43 0.99
CA ALA A 476 -31.09 7.19 0.98
C ALA A 476 -30.59 7.52 -0.45
N GLY A 477 -31.36 7.16 -1.49
CA GLY A 477 -31.03 7.32 -2.91
C GLY A 477 -29.81 6.53 -3.39
N ILE A 478 -29.37 5.52 -2.64
CA ILE A 478 -28.34 4.56 -3.03
C ILE A 478 -29.03 3.42 -3.77
N GLU A 479 -28.69 3.18 -5.03
CA GLU A 479 -29.28 2.10 -5.82
C GLU A 479 -28.74 0.71 -5.38
N PRO A 480 -29.58 -0.21 -4.88
CA PRO A 480 -29.15 -1.56 -4.52
C PRO A 480 -29.17 -2.48 -5.75
N VAL A 481 -27.99 -2.99 -6.14
CA VAL A 481 -27.78 -3.71 -7.40
C VAL A 481 -27.26 -5.13 -7.16
N ASP A 482 -28.12 -6.12 -7.37
CA ASP A 482 -27.85 -7.56 -7.28
C ASP A 482 -27.77 -8.27 -8.65
N GLN A 483 -28.08 -7.57 -9.75
CA GLN A 483 -28.10 -8.15 -11.10
C GLN A 483 -26.73 -8.60 -11.64
N TYR A 484 -25.63 -8.14 -11.02
CA TYR A 484 -24.25 -8.49 -11.39
C TYR A 484 -23.58 -9.44 -10.39
N ALA A 485 -24.35 -10.25 -9.65
CA ALA A 485 -23.81 -11.23 -8.72
C ALA A 485 -22.76 -12.14 -9.40
N TYR A 486 -21.63 -12.33 -8.72
CA TYR A 486 -20.46 -13.12 -9.14
C TYR A 486 -19.66 -12.59 -10.35
N GLU A 487 -20.07 -11.51 -10.99
CA GLU A 487 -19.27 -10.82 -12.01
C GLU A 487 -18.01 -10.17 -11.42
N THR A 488 -17.04 -9.90 -12.30
CA THR A 488 -15.85 -9.10 -11.95
C THR A 488 -16.26 -7.67 -11.64
N ILE A 489 -15.70 -7.08 -10.59
CA ILE A 489 -16.15 -5.79 -10.03
C ILE A 489 -16.10 -4.67 -11.08
N GLU A 490 -14.99 -4.57 -11.81
CA GLU A 490 -14.79 -3.51 -12.81
C GLU A 490 -15.79 -3.61 -13.96
N LYS A 491 -16.12 -4.82 -14.42
CA LYS A 491 -17.17 -5.05 -15.43
C LYS A 491 -18.55 -4.66 -14.90
N ALA A 492 -18.91 -5.11 -13.70
CA ALA A 492 -20.20 -4.81 -13.08
C ALA A 492 -20.41 -3.29 -12.88
N ALA A 493 -19.38 -2.61 -12.37
CA ALA A 493 -19.37 -1.17 -12.16
C ALA A 493 -19.50 -0.38 -13.48
N LEU A 494 -18.79 -0.80 -14.54
CA LEU A 494 -18.82 -0.12 -15.84
C LEU A 494 -20.14 -0.33 -16.59
N ILE A 495 -20.71 -1.54 -16.58
CA ILE A 495 -22.01 -1.80 -17.22
C ILE A 495 -23.12 -1.03 -16.48
N TRP A 496 -23.10 -1.03 -15.14
CA TRP A 496 -24.03 -0.21 -14.36
C TRP A 496 -23.92 1.28 -14.69
N PHE A 497 -22.70 1.80 -14.86
CA PHE A 497 -22.48 3.20 -15.21
C PHE A 497 -23.04 3.57 -16.59
N ILE A 498 -22.90 2.69 -17.60
CA ILE A 498 -23.53 2.88 -18.92
C ILE A 498 -25.07 2.95 -18.78
N GLU A 499 -25.66 2.02 -18.02
CA GLU A 499 -27.10 2.02 -17.78
C GLU A 499 -27.58 3.28 -17.03
N TYR A 500 -26.82 3.72 -16.03
CA TYR A 500 -27.07 4.94 -15.25
C TYR A 500 -27.03 6.20 -16.13
N CYS A 501 -26.00 6.34 -16.96
CA CYS A 501 -25.92 7.41 -17.97
C CYS A 501 -27.11 7.38 -18.92
N SER A 502 -27.48 6.19 -19.41
CA SER A 502 -28.65 6.03 -20.30
C SER A 502 -29.96 6.45 -19.62
N ARG A 503 -30.13 6.20 -18.32
CA ARG A 503 -31.28 6.68 -17.54
C ARG A 503 -31.30 8.21 -17.41
N ILE A 504 -30.14 8.84 -17.23
CA ILE A 504 -30.01 10.31 -17.20
C ILE A 504 -30.37 10.93 -18.55
N THR A 505 -29.76 10.47 -19.65
CA THR A 505 -30.00 11.01 -21.01
C THR A 505 -31.47 10.86 -21.43
N LYS A 506 -32.17 9.83 -20.96
CA LYS A 506 -33.61 9.60 -21.22
C LYS A 506 -34.53 10.37 -20.26
N GLY A 507 -34.01 11.13 -19.30
CA GLY A 507 -34.80 11.83 -18.27
C GLY A 507 -35.50 10.92 -17.25
N VAL A 508 -35.12 9.64 -17.19
CA VAL A 508 -35.68 8.64 -16.25
C VAL A 508 -35.10 8.82 -14.84
N THR A 509 -33.91 9.41 -14.72
CA THR A 509 -33.23 9.66 -13.46
C THR A 509 -32.53 11.01 -13.53
N VAL A 510 -32.67 11.84 -12.49
CA VAL A 510 -31.91 13.08 -12.35
C VAL A 510 -30.61 12.77 -11.61
N HIS A 511 -29.47 13.19 -12.16
CA HIS A 511 -28.20 13.09 -11.43
C HIS A 511 -28.19 14.05 -10.24
N VAL A 512 -27.65 13.59 -9.11
CA VAL A 512 -27.52 14.37 -7.88
C VAL A 512 -26.10 14.16 -7.38
N GLU A 513 -25.32 15.23 -7.27
CA GLU A 513 -23.99 15.17 -6.67
C GLU A 513 -24.09 14.68 -5.22
N ARG A 514 -23.23 13.72 -4.85
CA ARG A 514 -23.21 13.12 -3.51
C ARG A 514 -21.97 13.55 -2.74
N GLY A 515 -22.19 14.28 -1.65
CA GLY A 515 -21.16 14.66 -0.68
C GLY A 515 -20.87 13.56 0.34
N ALA A 516 -19.83 13.77 1.16
CA ALA A 516 -19.39 12.79 2.16
C ALA A 516 -20.43 12.50 3.26
N PRO A 517 -20.33 11.32 3.91
CA PRO A 517 -21.06 11.03 5.15
C PRO A 517 -20.76 12.06 6.24
N GLY A 518 -21.76 12.81 6.67
CA GLY A 518 -21.62 13.82 7.73
C GLY A 518 -21.32 13.21 9.10
N ILE A 519 -20.18 13.57 9.72
CA ILE A 519 -19.74 13.00 11.00
C ILE A 519 -20.81 13.14 12.10
N ARG A 520 -21.06 12.02 12.79
CA ARG A 520 -21.82 11.97 14.04
C ARG A 520 -21.11 12.79 15.14
N GLN A 521 -21.49 14.06 15.32
CA GLN A 521 -21.24 14.76 16.59
C GLN A 521 -22.08 14.07 17.68
N LYS A 522 -21.43 13.47 18.68
CA LYS A 522 -22.14 12.80 19.77
C LYS A 522 -22.73 13.82 20.75
N THR A 523 -24.07 13.81 20.81
CA THR A 523 -24.90 14.09 21.99
C THR A 523 -24.67 15.39 22.76
N SER A 524 -25.57 16.35 22.53
CA SER A 524 -25.95 17.33 23.56
C SER A 524 -26.55 16.59 24.78
N ILE A 525 -25.90 16.69 25.93
CA ILE A 525 -26.46 16.20 27.20
C ILE A 525 -27.48 17.24 27.68
N THR A 526 -28.78 16.95 27.53
CA THR A 526 -29.83 17.69 28.21
C THR A 526 -29.88 17.25 29.68
N ALA A 527 -29.22 18.01 30.55
CA ALA A 527 -29.38 17.86 31.99
C ALA A 527 -30.74 18.47 32.42
N THR A 528 -31.77 17.64 32.53
CA THR A 528 -33.00 18.01 33.25
C THR A 528 -32.69 18.08 34.75
N ALA A 529 -32.51 19.29 35.26
CA ALA A 529 -32.57 19.53 36.69
C ALA A 529 -34.02 19.34 37.16
N ALA A 530 -34.27 18.26 37.90
CA ALA A 530 -35.47 18.14 38.72
C ALA A 530 -35.26 18.98 40.00
N ALA A 531 -36.20 19.87 40.27
CA ALA A 531 -36.33 20.49 41.57
C ALA A 531 -37.35 19.69 42.38
N ASP A 532 -36.93 19.19 43.55
CA ASP A 532 -37.62 19.21 44.84
C ASP A 532 -36.73 18.51 45.91
#